data_AF-A0A2G2XM95-F1
#
_entry.id   AF-A0A2G2XM95-F1
#
_cell.length_a   1.000
_cell.length_b   1.000
_cell.length_c   1.000
_cell.angle_alpha   90.00
_cell.angle_beta   90.00
_cell.angle_gamma   90.00
#
_symmetry.space_group_name_H-M   'P 1'
#
loop_
_entity.id
_entity.type
_entity.pdbx_description
1 polymer ?
#
loop_
_entity_poly.entity_id
_entity_poly.type
_entity_poly.pdbx_seq_one_letter_code
_entity_poly.pdbx_strand_id
1 'polypeptide(L)' 'MNPLISAASVIAAGLAVGLASIGPGVGQGTAAGQAVEGIARQPEAEGKIRGMQNNRATTLRCDEVDNSLLQLQRSIFA' A
#
# COMPACT_ATOMS: atom_id res chain seq x y z
N MET A 1 -13.37 -28.03 1.55
CA MET A 1 -12.91 -26.99 0.61
C MET A 1 -12.27 -27.72 -0.57
N ASN A 2 -12.66 -27.42 -1.80
CA ASN A 2 -12.02 -28.04 -2.97
C ASN A 2 -10.63 -27.41 -3.14
N PRO A 3 -9.52 -28.16 -3.06
CA PRO A 3 -8.16 -27.61 -3.03
C PRO A 3 -7.81 -26.81 -4.28
N LEU A 4 -8.45 -27.13 -5.42
CA LEU A 4 -8.35 -26.37 -6.66
C LEU A 4 -8.82 -24.91 -6.54
N ILE A 5 -9.89 -24.66 -5.78
CA ILE A 5 -10.47 -23.32 -5.64
C ILE A 5 -9.57 -22.45 -4.77
N SER A 6 -9.03 -23.00 -3.66
CA SER A 6 -8.04 -22.28 -2.84
C SER A 6 -6.76 -21.97 -3.61
N ALA A 7 -6.25 -22.91 -4.42
CA ALA A 7 -5.05 -22.67 -5.21
C ALA A 7 -5.27 -21.56 -6.26
N ALA A 8 -6.40 -21.61 -6.98
CA ALA A 8 -6.74 -20.59 -7.97
C ALA A 8 -6.96 -19.20 -7.33
N SER A 9 -7.59 -19.12 -6.16
CA SER A 9 -7.84 -17.85 -5.47
C SER A 9 -6.57 -17.17 -4.97
N VAL A 10 -5.60 -17.93 -4.46
CA VAL A 10 -4.32 -17.37 -3.99
C VAL A 10 -3.51 -16.80 -5.15
N ILE A 11 -3.49 -17.49 -6.30
CA ILE A 11 -2.79 -17.01 -7.50
C ILE A 11 -3.47 -15.74 -8.05
N ALA A 12 -4.79 -15.73 -8.15
CA ALA A 12 -5.55 -14.57 -8.60
C ALA A 12 -5.33 -13.35 -7.68
N ALA A 13 -5.31 -13.56 -6.37
CA ALA A 13 -5.05 -12.52 -5.39
C ALA A 13 -3.63 -11.96 -5.49
N GLY A 14 -2.61 -12.83 -5.64
CA GLY A 14 -1.23 -12.37 -5.81
C GLY A 14 -1.03 -11.49 -7.04
N LEU A 15 -1.66 -11.85 -8.16
CA LEU A 15 -1.65 -11.05 -9.39
C LEU A 15 -2.40 -9.72 -9.23
N ALA A 16 -3.58 -9.74 -8.62
CA ALA A 16 -4.37 -8.53 -8.39
C ALA A 16 -3.62 -7.53 -7.50
N VAL A 17 -3.01 -8.01 -6.41
CA VAL A 17 -2.23 -7.18 -5.49
C VAL A 17 -0.95 -6.66 -6.13
N GLY A 18 -0.24 -7.50 -6.89
CA GLY A 18 0.98 -7.10 -7.59
C GLY A 18 0.75 -5.99 -8.62
N LEU A 19 -0.38 -6.01 -9.33
CA LEU A 19 -0.75 -4.95 -10.27
C LEU A 19 -1.30 -3.71 -9.56
N ALA A 20 -2.06 -3.89 -8.47
CA ALA A 20 -2.61 -2.80 -7.68
C ALA A 20 -1.52 -1.96 -6.98
N SER A 21 -0.36 -2.53 -6.67
CA SER A 21 0.73 -1.84 -5.96
C SER A 21 1.49 -0.80 -6.82
N ILE A 22 1.34 -0.82 -8.14
CA ILE A 22 2.01 0.12 -9.07
C ILE A 22 1.55 1.56 -8.81
N GLY A 23 0.25 1.78 -8.64
CA GLY A 23 -0.32 3.11 -8.39
C GLY A 23 0.23 3.76 -7.11
N PRO A 24 0.17 3.07 -5.95
CA PRO A 24 0.81 3.50 -4.72
C PRO A 24 2.32 3.72 -4.85
N GLY A 25 3.05 2.83 -5.53
CA GLY A 25 4.51 2.95 -5.70
C GLY A 25 4.92 4.26 -6.39
N VAL A 26 4.24 4.64 -7.47
CA VAL A 26 4.52 5.88 -8.22
C VAL A 26 4.08 7.12 -7.43
N GLY A 27 2.89 7.07 -6.81
CA GLY A 27 2.37 8.19 -6.02
C GLY A 27 3.22 8.48 -4.77
N GLN A 28 3.61 7.43 -4.03
CA GLN A 28 4.45 7.55 -2.85
C GLN A 28 5.87 7.98 -3.20
N GLY A 29 6.46 7.46 -4.28
CA GLY A 29 7.80 7.87 -4.72
C GLY A 29 7.86 9.35 -5.10
N THR A 30 6.83 9.86 -5.79
CA THR A 30 6.73 11.28 -6.17
C THR A 30 6.53 12.17 -4.94
N ALA A 31 5.61 11.79 -4.05
CA ALA A 31 5.37 12.52 -2.80
C ALA A 31 6.60 12.56 -1.89
N ALA A 32 7.31 11.43 -1.76
CA ALA A 32 8.55 11.34 -0.99
C ALA A 32 9.67 12.19 -1.61
N GLY A 33 9.81 12.21 -2.94
CA GLY A 33 10.77 13.06 -3.63
C GLY A 33 10.51 14.55 -3.38
N GLN A 34 9.25 14.99 -3.52
CA GLN A 34 8.86 16.37 -3.22
C GLN A 34 9.01 16.72 -1.74
N ALA A 35 8.74 15.77 -0.84
CA ALA A 35 8.98 15.93 0.58
C ALA A 35 10.47 16.15 0.88
N VAL A 36 11.37 15.33 0.32
CA VAL A 36 12.82 15.47 0.48
C VAL A 36 13.32 16.79 -0.10
N GLU A 37 12.82 17.22 -1.26
CA GLU A 37 13.16 18.51 -1.85
C GLU A 37 12.69 19.69 -0.99
N GLY A 38 11.50 19.58 -0.38
CA GLY A 38 10.99 20.54 0.60
C GLY A 38 11.83 20.60 1.89
N ILE A 39 12.25 19.44 2.39
CA ILE A 39 13.15 19.32 3.56
C ILE A 39 14.52 19.94 3.25
N ALA A 40 15.06 19.71 2.05
CA ALA A 40 16.34 20.29 1.63
C ALA A 40 16.29 21.83 1.54
N ARG A 41 15.15 22.41 1.16
CA ARG A 41 14.94 23.87 1.15
C ARG A 41 14.67 24.46 2.54
N GLN A 42 14.00 23.71 3.41
CA GLN A 42 13.61 24.13 4.76
C GLN A 42 13.81 22.98 5.76
N PRO A 43 15.03 22.81 6.30
CA PRO A 43 15.34 21.71 7.22
C PRO A 43 14.56 21.79 8.54
N GLU A 44 14.17 23.00 8.97
CA GLU A 44 13.35 23.21 10.18
C GLU A 44 11.93 22.61 10.03
N ALA A 45 11.43 22.44 8.81
CA ALA A 45 10.13 21.85 8.53
C ALA A 45 10.16 20.32 8.46
N GLU A 46 11.34 19.69 8.62
CA GLU A 46 11.53 18.25 8.42
C GLU A 46 10.57 17.39 9.24
N GLY A 47 10.45 17.66 10.54
CA GLY A 47 9.55 16.91 11.41
C GLY A 47 8.08 17.02 11.00
N LYS A 48 7.67 18.16 10.43
CA LYS A 48 6.30 18.40 9.98
C LYS A 48 6.01 17.73 8.63
N ILE A 49 6.96 17.76 7.69
CA ILE A 49 6.84 17.13 6.38
C ILE A 49 6.87 15.60 6.50
N ARG A 50 7.81 15.05 7.28
CA ARG A 50 7.86 13.61 7.59
C ARG A 50 6.62 13.15 8.36
N GLY A 51 6.14 13.97 9.31
CA GLY A 51 4.91 13.70 10.04
C GLY A 51 3.68 13.64 9.13
N MET A 52 3.53 14.58 8.18
CA MET A 52 2.43 14.55 7.21
C MET A 52 2.47 13.35 6.28
N GLN A 53 3.66 12.93 5.82
CA GLN A 53 3.81 11.72 5.01
C GLN A 53 3.29 10.48 5.74
N ASN A 54 3.49 10.40 7.06
CA ASN A 54 3.06 9.29 7.90
C ASN A 54 1.56 9.34 8.29
N ASN A 55 0.90 10.51 8.18
CA ASN A 55 -0.43 10.74 8.77
C ASN A 55 -1.62 10.46 7.83
N ARG A 56 -1.60 9.34 7.11
CA ARG A 56 -2.70 8.74 6.30
C ARG A 56 -3.03 9.33 4.93
N ALA A 57 -2.38 10.39 4.45
CA ALA A 57 -2.73 10.97 3.14
C ALA A 57 -2.41 10.06 1.93
N THR A 58 -1.51 9.08 2.08
CA THR A 58 -1.14 8.14 1.00
C THR A 58 -1.40 6.66 1.32
N THR A 59 -1.80 6.34 2.56
CA THR A 59 -2.01 4.94 3.03
C THR A 59 -3.38 4.36 2.70
N LEU A 60 -4.38 5.21 2.38
CA LEU A 60 -5.78 4.77 2.20
C LEU A 60 -5.98 3.63 1.18
N ARG A 61 -5.07 3.46 0.20
CA ARG A 61 -5.13 2.32 -0.73
C ARG A 61 -4.36 1.07 -0.28
N CYS A 62 -3.33 1.21 0.55
CA CYS A 62 -2.66 0.04 1.13
C CYS A 62 -3.59 -0.65 2.14
N ASP A 63 -4.34 0.12 2.93
CA ASP A 63 -5.33 -0.42 3.87
C ASP A 63 -6.42 -1.27 3.17
N GLU A 64 -6.81 -0.91 1.93
CA GLU A 64 -7.81 -1.65 1.16
C GLU A 64 -7.26 -2.97 0.59
N VAL A 65 -5.97 -2.98 0.22
CA VAL A 65 -5.25 -4.19 -0.20
C VAL A 65 -5.05 -5.14 0.97
N ASP A 66 -4.64 -4.62 2.14
CA ASP A 66 -4.47 -5.41 3.36
C ASP A 66 -5.81 -6.00 3.83
N ASN A 67 -6.89 -5.21 3.79
CA ASN A 67 -8.23 -5.69 4.12
C ASN A 67 -8.72 -6.78 3.14
N SER A 68 -8.42 -6.64 1.85
CA SER A 68 -8.76 -7.64 0.82
C SER A 68 -8.00 -8.96 1.03
N LEU A 69 -6.71 -8.88 1.37
CA LEU A 69 -5.91 -10.06 1.71
C LEU A 69 -6.39 -10.73 2.99
N LEU A 70 -6.72 -9.96 4.03
CA LEU A 70 -7.30 -10.49 5.27
C LEU A 70 -8.63 -11.21 5.02
N GLN A 71 -9.50 -10.63 4.20
CA GLN A 71 -10.79 -11.24 3.84
C GLN A 71 -10.62 -12.52 3.03
N LEU A 72 -9.62 -12.56 2.14
CA LEU A 72 -9.29 -13.76 1.38
C LEU A 72 -8.71 -14.85 2.29
N GLN A 73 -7.80 -14.51 3.20
CA GLN A 73 -7.28 -15.46 4.18
C GLN A 73 -8.38 -15.99 5.10
N ARG A 74 -9.29 -15.13 5.57
CA ARG A 74 -10.46 -15.55 6.34
C ARG A 74 -11.39 -16.47 5.56
N SER A 75 -11.59 -16.26 4.25
CA SER A 75 -12.41 -17.15 3.42
C SER A 75 -11.72 -18.46 3.04
N ILE A 76 -10.38 -18.50 3.04
CA ILE A 76 -9.59 -19.69 2.70
C ILE A 76 -9.34 -20.58 3.94
N PHE A 77 -9.30 -20.01 5.14
CA PHE A 77 -9.00 -20.72 6.40
C PHE A 77 -10.18 -20.90 7.35
N ALA A 78 -11.37 -20.36 7.03
CA ALA A 78 -12.64 -20.66 7.70
C ALA A 78 -13.40 -21.77 6.96
#